data_AF-A0A016WJU1-F1
#
_entry.id   AF-A0A016WJU1-F1
#
_cell.length_a   1.000
_cell.length_b   1.000
_cell.length_c   1.000
_cell.angle_alpha   90.00
_cell.angle_beta   90.00
_cell.angle_gamma   90.00
#
_symmetry.space_group_name_H-M   'P 1'
#
loop_
_entity.id
_entity.type
_entity.pdbx_description
1 polymer ?
#
loop_
_entity_poly.entity_id
_entity_poly.type
_entity_poly.pdbx_seq_one_letter_code
_entity_poly.pdbx_strand_id
1 'polypeptide(L)'
;MLQANTPKNCVIQRNSIVKVFRNQSIALARINNIGIHNESEIESIAEKDFNDAARNFFVKTIQMGRELRPHALWGFYGFPYCNYNAGQNGEYECSKPYRDWNDRMMFIFNESSALYPSIYLGFNATSDQRFRYVQAILREARRVANKFTPPLPIYAYSKIEYNPLKEIADFYDTRDLCSTIKQPADLGIDGIIFWSSSNNMTLRCPYIKDNMEKVIGPKVRTIISQQDACGKIRCRSNGKCVLPTNTTCQDFNMNTNLYKCECNEGFSGEDCSVQNTDGVAVAPQRSGRSATLKRVIHLS
;
A
#
# COMPACT_ATOMS: atom_id res chain seq x y z
N MET A 1 1.75 0.72 -17.81
CA MET A 1 1.76 -0.35 -18.83
C MET A 1 0.51 -0.22 -19.66
N LEU A 2 0.65 -0.03 -20.97
CA LEU A 2 -0.46 -0.19 -21.91
C LEU A 2 -0.78 -1.68 -21.94
N GLN A 3 -2.03 -2.07 -21.80
CA GLN A 3 -2.39 -3.49 -21.93
C GLN A 3 -3.62 -3.59 -22.82
N ALA A 4 -3.57 -4.33 -23.92
CA ALA A 4 -4.75 -4.65 -24.73
C ALA A 4 -5.74 -5.53 -23.95
N ASN A 5 -5.25 -6.28 -22.95
CA ASN A 5 -6.01 -7.22 -22.12
C ASN A 5 -6.10 -6.83 -20.63
N THR A 6 -6.00 -5.55 -20.30
CA THR A 6 -6.53 -5.10 -19.00
C THR A 6 -8.04 -5.32 -19.00
N PRO A 7 -8.63 -5.76 -17.87
CA PRO A 7 -10.08 -5.88 -17.76
C PRO A 7 -10.73 -4.58 -18.23
N LYS A 8 -11.82 -4.65 -18.98
CA LYS A 8 -12.64 -3.47 -19.35
C LYS A 8 -13.06 -2.62 -18.12
N ASN A 9 -12.86 -3.14 -16.91
CA ASN A 9 -13.12 -2.53 -15.60
C ASN A 9 -11.85 -2.06 -14.85
N CYS A 10 -10.66 -2.08 -15.48
CA CYS A 10 -9.49 -1.41 -14.95
C CYS A 10 -9.58 0.09 -15.25
N VAL A 11 -10.00 0.87 -14.26
CA VAL A 11 -10.30 2.32 -14.41
C VAL A 11 -9.09 3.11 -14.91
N ILE A 12 -7.87 2.60 -14.71
CA ILE A 12 -6.63 3.19 -15.24
C ILE A 12 -6.74 3.42 -16.75
N GLN A 13 -7.39 2.56 -17.53
CA GLN A 13 -7.54 2.75 -18.98
C GLN A 13 -8.77 3.56 -19.43
N ARG A 14 -9.74 3.82 -18.54
CA ARG A 14 -10.90 4.67 -18.87
C ARG A 14 -10.60 6.16 -18.78
N ASN A 15 -9.49 6.53 -18.15
CA ASN A 15 -9.08 7.91 -18.00
C ASN A 15 -8.59 8.47 -19.37
N SER A 16 -9.13 9.62 -19.79
CA SER A 16 -8.74 10.32 -21.03
C SER A 16 -7.22 10.58 -21.10
N ILE A 17 -6.58 10.75 -19.94
CA ILE A 17 -5.13 10.94 -19.83
C ILE A 17 -4.37 9.67 -20.23
N VAL A 18 -4.87 8.46 -19.94
CA VAL A 18 -4.16 7.23 -20.30
C VAL A 18 -4.33 6.88 -21.79
N LYS A 19 -5.41 7.37 -22.42
CA LYS A 19 -5.63 7.21 -23.86
C LYS A 19 -4.60 7.96 -24.70
N VAL A 20 -4.08 9.11 -24.23
CA VAL A 20 -3.07 9.85 -25.00
C VAL A 20 -1.79 9.04 -25.20
N PHE A 21 -1.33 8.32 -24.17
CA PHE A 21 -0.15 7.47 -24.26
C PHE A 21 -0.36 6.30 -25.22
N ARG A 22 -1.56 5.67 -25.18
CA ARG A 22 -1.90 4.60 -26.12
C ARG A 22 -1.89 5.11 -27.56
N ASN A 23 -2.62 6.19 -27.81
CA ASN A 23 -2.77 6.75 -29.16
C ASN A 23 -1.42 7.19 -29.71
N GLN A 24 -0.57 7.82 -28.89
CA GLN A 24 0.75 8.24 -29.31
C GLN A 24 1.69 7.06 -29.56
N SER A 25 1.58 5.99 -28.77
CA SER A 25 2.35 4.76 -29.00
C SER A 25 1.95 4.10 -30.32
N ILE A 26 0.66 4.04 -30.64
CA ILE A 26 0.14 3.54 -31.91
C ILE A 26 0.63 4.42 -33.08
N ALA A 27 0.54 5.74 -32.94
CA ALA A 27 1.03 6.66 -33.97
C ALA A 27 2.53 6.47 -34.24
N LEU A 28 3.34 6.31 -33.18
CA LEU A 28 4.77 6.05 -33.29
C LEU A 28 5.05 4.68 -33.94
N ALA A 29 4.31 3.64 -33.56
CA ALA A 29 4.43 2.32 -34.17
C ALA A 29 4.13 2.34 -35.67
N ARG A 30 3.11 3.10 -36.13
CA ARG A 30 2.81 3.27 -37.56
C ARG A 30 3.96 3.93 -38.32
N ILE A 31 4.54 4.99 -37.74
CA ILE A 31 5.67 5.72 -38.36
C ILE A 31 6.89 4.80 -38.49
N ASN A 32 7.15 3.96 -37.48
CA ASN A 32 8.32 3.09 -37.46
C ASN A 32 8.13 1.80 -38.26
N ASN A 33 6.90 1.43 -38.63
CA ASN A 33 6.56 0.17 -39.29
C ASN A 33 5.66 0.40 -40.53
N ILE A 34 6.10 1.28 -41.45
CA ILE A 34 5.33 1.75 -42.61
C ILE A 34 4.83 0.61 -43.53
N GLY A 35 5.52 -0.53 -43.54
CA GLY A 35 5.13 -1.72 -44.32
C GLY A 35 4.05 -2.61 -43.68
N ILE A 36 3.65 -2.35 -42.43
CA ILE A 36 2.62 -3.12 -41.73
C ILE A 36 1.29 -2.36 -41.82
N HIS A 37 0.35 -2.94 -42.56
CA HIS A 37 -1.00 -2.37 -42.74
C HIS A 37 -2.06 -2.99 -41.81
N ASN A 38 -1.71 -4.07 -41.11
CA ASN A 38 -2.60 -4.71 -40.15
C ASN A 38 -2.64 -3.89 -38.84
N GLU A 39 -3.78 -3.28 -38.55
CA GLU A 39 -3.93 -2.43 -37.37
C GLU A 39 -3.73 -3.20 -36.05
N SER A 40 -4.20 -4.45 -35.96
CA SER A 40 -4.00 -5.27 -34.75
C SER A 40 -2.52 -5.56 -34.48
N GLU A 41 -1.72 -5.69 -35.56
CA GLU A 41 -0.29 -5.89 -35.46
C GLU A 41 0.42 -4.61 -35.00
N ILE A 42 0.05 -3.46 -35.56
CA ILE A 42 0.51 -2.14 -35.11
C ILE A 42 0.18 -1.90 -33.63
N GLU A 43 -1.04 -2.22 -33.18
CA GLU A 43 -1.42 -2.07 -31.77
C GLU A 43 -0.59 -2.98 -30.85
N SER A 44 -0.30 -4.20 -31.28
CA SER A 44 0.55 -5.14 -30.54
C SER A 44 2.00 -4.63 -30.42
N ILE A 45 2.57 -4.11 -31.50
CA ILE A 45 3.90 -3.48 -31.50
C ILE A 45 3.91 -2.28 -30.55
N ALA A 46 2.92 -1.39 -30.66
CA ALA A 46 2.80 -0.22 -29.81
C ALA A 46 2.69 -0.57 -28.31
N GLU A 47 1.92 -1.61 -27.97
CA GLU A 47 1.82 -2.10 -26.60
C GLU A 47 3.16 -2.62 -26.10
N LYS A 48 3.84 -3.45 -26.89
CA LYS A 48 5.13 -4.04 -26.54
C LYS A 48 6.17 -2.94 -26.30
N ASP A 49 6.36 -2.05 -27.26
CA ASP A 49 7.40 -1.01 -27.21
C ASP A 49 7.18 -0.07 -26.02
N PHE A 50 5.93 0.34 -25.78
CA PHE A 50 5.61 1.16 -24.62
C PHE A 50 5.87 0.43 -23.31
N ASN A 51 5.48 -0.84 -23.20
CA ASN A 51 5.63 -1.61 -21.98
C ASN A 51 7.10 -1.89 -21.66
N ASP A 52 7.91 -2.19 -22.68
CA ASP A 52 9.35 -2.41 -22.54
C ASP A 52 10.05 -1.11 -22.13
N ALA A 53 9.74 0.01 -22.78
CA ALA A 53 10.26 1.33 -22.41
C ALA A 53 9.84 1.74 -20.99
N ALA A 54 8.56 1.57 -20.65
CA ALA A 54 8.04 1.88 -19.32
C ALA A 54 8.71 1.02 -18.25
N ARG A 55 8.80 -0.30 -18.47
CA ARG A 55 9.48 -1.23 -17.55
C ARG A 55 10.91 -0.77 -17.31
N ASN A 56 11.67 -0.49 -18.38
CA ASN A 56 13.04 -0.03 -18.26
C ASN A 56 13.13 1.28 -17.44
N PHE A 57 12.25 2.25 -17.72
CA PHE A 57 12.23 3.52 -16.98
C PHE A 57 11.96 3.31 -15.48
N PHE A 58 10.93 2.54 -15.12
CA PHE A 58 10.61 2.25 -13.72
C PHE A 58 11.77 1.54 -13.01
N VAL A 59 12.31 0.48 -13.61
CA VAL A 59 13.40 -0.33 -13.04
C VAL A 59 14.67 0.50 -12.87
N LYS A 60 15.11 1.22 -13.91
CA LYS A 60 16.34 2.02 -13.84
C LYS A 60 16.24 3.17 -12.85
N THR A 61 15.06 3.78 -12.73
CA THR A 61 14.84 4.86 -11.76
C THR A 61 14.98 4.37 -10.33
N ILE A 62 14.32 3.27 -9.97
CA ILE A 62 14.37 2.76 -8.59
C ILE A 62 15.73 2.13 -8.26
N GLN A 63 16.38 1.47 -9.22
CA GLN A 63 17.76 0.98 -9.06
C GLN A 63 18.72 2.12 -8.73
N MET A 64 18.69 3.20 -9.52
CA MET A 64 19.49 4.40 -9.26
C MET A 64 19.19 5.00 -7.88
N GLY A 65 17.92 5.10 -7.49
CA GLY A 65 17.54 5.57 -6.15
C GLY A 65 18.15 4.72 -5.03
N ARG A 66 18.09 3.39 -5.17
CA ARG A 66 18.66 2.43 -4.21
C ARG A 66 20.19 2.50 -4.16
N GLU A 67 20.86 2.65 -5.30
CA GLU A 67 22.32 2.82 -5.36
C GLU A 67 22.75 4.10 -4.64
N LEU A 68 22.05 5.21 -4.88
CA LEU A 68 22.37 6.50 -4.28
C LEU A 68 21.99 6.57 -2.79
N ARG A 69 20.95 5.86 -2.36
CA ARG A 69 20.44 5.86 -0.97
C ARG A 69 20.12 4.42 -0.55
N PRO A 70 21.14 3.59 -0.29
CA PRO A 70 20.94 2.15 -0.03
C PRO A 70 20.26 1.87 1.30
N HIS A 71 20.16 2.85 2.20
CA HIS A 71 19.48 2.74 3.49
C HIS A 71 18.02 3.24 3.48
N ALA A 72 17.57 3.87 2.39
CA ALA A 72 16.18 4.27 2.25
C ALA A 72 15.31 3.09 1.83
N LEU A 73 14.05 3.13 2.21
CA LEU A 73 13.04 2.19 1.75
C LEU A 73 12.44 2.74 0.45
N TRP A 74 12.73 2.07 -0.67
CA TRP A 74 12.30 2.47 -2.00
C TRP A 74 11.13 1.62 -2.49
N GLY A 75 10.19 2.28 -3.14
CA GLY A 75 9.04 1.65 -3.76
C GLY A 75 8.16 2.71 -4.41
N PHE A 76 7.18 2.27 -5.18
CA PHE A 76 6.29 3.19 -5.91
C PHE A 76 4.98 3.40 -5.16
N TYR A 77 4.61 4.66 -5.00
CA TYR A 77 3.32 5.06 -4.43
C TYR A 77 2.16 4.39 -5.18
N GLY A 78 1.19 3.91 -4.40
CA GLY A 78 -0.05 3.30 -4.87
C GLY A 78 0.05 1.80 -5.13
N PHE A 79 1.25 1.23 -5.24
CA PHE A 79 1.42 -0.19 -5.53
C PHE A 79 1.44 -1.06 -4.25
N PRO A 80 0.84 -2.26 -4.28
CA PRO A 80 0.05 -2.84 -5.38
C PRO A 80 -1.34 -2.21 -5.53
N TYR A 81 -1.92 -2.30 -6.73
CA TYR A 81 -3.26 -1.79 -7.00
C TYR A 81 -4.36 -2.80 -6.71
N CYS A 82 -5.54 -2.27 -6.42
CA CYS A 82 -6.79 -3.02 -6.28
C CYS A 82 -7.88 -2.42 -7.19
N ASN A 83 -9.02 -3.12 -7.33
CA ASN A 83 -10.15 -2.54 -8.04
C ASN A 83 -10.74 -1.34 -7.27
N TYR A 84 -11.03 -0.26 -8.00
CA TYR A 84 -11.54 0.99 -7.43
C TYR A 84 -12.91 0.86 -6.74
N ASN A 85 -13.66 -0.19 -7.08
CA ASN A 85 -14.94 -0.53 -6.47
C ASN A 85 -14.84 -1.68 -5.46
N ALA A 86 -13.64 -2.00 -4.96
CA ALA A 86 -13.47 -3.07 -3.96
C ALA A 86 -14.36 -2.81 -2.74
N GLY A 87 -14.98 -3.87 -2.23
CA GLY A 87 -15.87 -3.80 -1.07
C GLY A 87 -17.29 -3.31 -1.35
N GLN A 88 -17.60 -2.83 -2.56
CA GLN A 88 -18.95 -2.35 -2.89
C GLN A 88 -20.01 -3.46 -2.81
N ASN A 89 -19.70 -4.68 -3.25
CA ASN A 89 -20.63 -5.82 -3.24
C ASN A 89 -20.29 -6.86 -2.15
N GLY A 90 -19.63 -6.42 -1.07
CA GLY A 90 -19.32 -7.29 0.08
C GLY A 90 -17.97 -8.01 0.00
N GLU A 91 -17.15 -7.73 -1.01
CA GLU A 91 -15.85 -8.38 -1.19
C GLU A 91 -14.80 -7.84 -0.20
N TYR A 92 -13.92 -8.71 0.32
CA TYR A 92 -12.80 -8.34 1.20
C TYR A 92 -11.44 -8.49 0.53
N GLU A 93 -11.43 -8.81 -0.76
CA GLU A 93 -10.23 -9.09 -1.56
C GLU A 93 -10.27 -8.31 -2.86
N CYS A 94 -9.10 -8.01 -3.41
CA CYS A 94 -9.03 -7.53 -4.78
C CYS A 94 -9.52 -8.59 -5.75
N SER A 95 -10.26 -8.15 -6.77
CA SER A 95 -10.72 -9.03 -7.85
C SER A 95 -9.54 -9.74 -8.54
N LYS A 96 -9.76 -10.98 -9.00
CA LYS A 96 -8.75 -11.79 -9.69
C LYS A 96 -7.97 -11.01 -10.77
N PRO A 97 -8.61 -10.20 -11.63
CA PRO A 97 -7.86 -9.53 -12.68
C PRO A 97 -6.86 -8.48 -12.20
N TYR A 98 -7.11 -7.83 -11.05
CA TYR A 98 -6.13 -6.93 -10.43
C TYR A 98 -5.00 -7.70 -9.75
N ARG A 99 -5.30 -8.84 -9.13
CA ARG A 99 -4.28 -9.76 -8.58
C ARG A 99 -3.36 -10.29 -9.67
N ASP A 100 -3.92 -10.75 -10.79
CA ASP A 100 -3.15 -11.20 -11.96
C ASP A 100 -2.31 -10.05 -12.54
N TRP A 101 -2.84 -8.82 -12.53
CA TRP A 101 -2.11 -7.64 -12.97
C TRP A 101 -0.91 -7.36 -12.06
N ASN A 102 -1.09 -7.40 -10.74
CA ASN A 102 0.01 -7.26 -9.78
C ASN A 102 1.06 -8.37 -9.97
N ASP A 103 0.64 -9.60 -10.28
CA ASP A 103 1.56 -10.70 -10.58
C ASP A 103 2.40 -10.44 -11.84
N ARG A 104 1.86 -9.71 -12.84
CA ARG A 104 2.64 -9.24 -13.99
C ARG A 104 3.54 -8.04 -13.68
N MET A 105 3.28 -7.32 -12.58
CA MET A 105 4.08 -6.18 -12.12
C MET A 105 5.21 -6.57 -11.16
N MET A 106 5.53 -7.86 -11.02
CA MET A 106 6.64 -8.31 -10.16
C MET A 106 7.97 -7.65 -10.47
N PHE A 107 8.20 -7.16 -11.69
CA PHE A 107 9.40 -6.38 -12.02
C PHE A 107 9.53 -5.07 -11.20
N ILE A 108 8.42 -4.49 -10.74
CA ILE A 108 8.43 -3.34 -9.83
C ILE A 108 8.76 -3.79 -8.41
N PHE A 109 8.09 -4.85 -7.95
CA PHE A 109 8.23 -5.35 -6.58
C PHE A 109 9.61 -5.94 -6.31
N ASN A 110 10.20 -6.63 -7.29
CA ASN A 110 11.56 -7.18 -7.21
C ASN A 110 12.63 -6.09 -7.01
N GLU A 111 12.35 -4.88 -7.48
CA GLU A 111 13.26 -3.75 -7.35
C GLU A 111 12.94 -2.86 -6.14
N SER A 112 11.82 -3.12 -5.46
CA SER A 112 11.37 -2.38 -4.29
C SER A 112 11.92 -2.99 -3.00
N SER A 113 12.12 -2.16 -1.98
CA SER A 113 12.45 -2.60 -0.62
C SER A 113 11.31 -2.33 0.37
N ALA A 114 10.18 -1.81 -0.09
CA ALA A 114 8.92 -1.64 0.65
C ALA A 114 7.74 -1.46 -0.32
N LEU A 115 6.52 -1.72 0.15
CA LEU A 115 5.27 -1.49 -0.60
C LEU A 115 4.53 -0.27 -0.04
N TYR A 116 3.88 0.49 -0.93
CA TYR A 116 3.22 1.76 -0.59
C TYR A 116 1.78 1.84 -1.14
N PRO A 117 0.88 0.93 -0.74
CA PRO A 117 -0.50 0.94 -1.23
C PRO A 117 -1.23 2.20 -0.77
N SER A 118 -2.14 2.72 -1.60
CA SER A 118 -3.01 3.84 -1.24
C SER A 118 -4.35 3.32 -0.72
N ILE A 119 -4.71 3.71 0.49
CA ILE A 119 -5.99 3.35 1.15
C ILE A 119 -6.88 4.59 1.33
N TYR A 120 -6.78 5.54 0.41
CA TYR A 120 -7.49 6.81 0.48
C TYR A 120 -9.01 6.61 0.36
N LEU A 121 -9.73 7.32 1.23
CA LEU A 121 -11.17 7.51 1.20
C LEU A 121 -11.50 8.90 0.64
N GLY A 122 -12.76 9.11 0.25
CA GLY A 122 -13.22 10.34 -0.41
C GLY A 122 -14.21 10.10 -1.55
N PHE A 123 -14.60 8.84 -1.76
CA PHE A 123 -15.68 8.44 -2.66
C PHE A 123 -16.99 8.21 -1.88
N ASN A 124 -18.11 8.34 -2.59
CA ASN A 124 -19.43 8.09 -2.03
C ASN A 124 -19.60 6.58 -1.75
N ALA A 125 -19.67 6.22 -0.48
CA ALA A 125 -19.79 4.85 0.01
C ALA A 125 -20.14 4.86 1.51
N THR A 126 -20.73 3.77 2.01
CA THR A 126 -20.93 3.59 3.45
C THR A 126 -19.59 3.30 4.16
N SER A 127 -19.51 3.53 5.48
CA SER A 127 -18.30 3.18 6.25
C SER A 127 -17.93 1.69 6.12
N ASP A 128 -18.92 0.81 6.01
CA ASP A 128 -18.67 -0.63 5.85
C ASP A 128 -18.08 -0.97 4.47
N GLN A 129 -18.51 -0.26 3.41
CA GLN A 129 -17.91 -0.39 2.08
C GLN A 129 -16.46 0.14 2.07
N ARG A 130 -16.21 1.27 2.75
CA ARG A 130 -14.85 1.83 2.91
C ARG A 130 -13.94 0.91 3.71
N PHE A 131 -14.44 0.30 4.79
CA PHE A 131 -13.72 -0.71 5.55
C PHE A 131 -13.29 -1.90 4.68
N ARG A 132 -14.22 -2.44 3.87
CA ARG A 132 -13.93 -3.53 2.93
C ARG A 132 -12.95 -3.13 1.84
N TYR A 133 -13.06 -1.90 1.33
CA TYR A 133 -12.12 -1.34 0.37
C TYR A 133 -10.69 -1.31 0.92
N VAL A 134 -10.51 -0.77 2.12
CA VAL A 134 -9.19 -0.75 2.79
C VAL A 134 -8.70 -2.17 3.03
N GLN A 135 -9.57 -3.07 3.50
CA GLN A 135 -9.20 -4.48 3.70
C GLN A 135 -8.65 -5.15 2.44
N ALA A 136 -9.35 -5.00 1.32
CA ALA A 136 -8.98 -5.62 0.05
C ALA A 136 -7.58 -5.18 -0.40
N ILE A 137 -7.30 -3.88 -0.31
CA ILE A 137 -6.00 -3.31 -0.68
C ILE A 137 -4.88 -3.82 0.22
N LEU A 138 -5.11 -3.81 1.53
CA LEU A 138 -4.09 -4.25 2.50
C LEU A 138 -3.81 -5.74 2.38
N ARG A 139 -4.84 -6.57 2.13
CA ARG A 139 -4.65 -8.00 1.87
C ARG A 139 -3.86 -8.26 0.59
N GLU A 140 -4.11 -7.50 -0.46
CA GLU A 140 -3.31 -7.61 -1.68
C GLU A 140 -1.87 -7.16 -1.47
N ALA A 141 -1.65 -6.09 -0.71
CA ALA A 141 -0.30 -5.67 -0.29
C ALA A 141 0.41 -6.78 0.48
N ARG A 142 -0.26 -7.44 1.43
CA ARG A 142 0.29 -8.59 2.15
C ARG A 142 0.56 -9.78 1.25
N ARG A 143 -0.34 -10.10 0.32
CA ARG A 143 -0.15 -11.18 -0.65
C ARG A 143 1.10 -10.96 -1.49
N VAL A 144 1.33 -9.73 -1.96
CA VAL A 144 2.53 -9.38 -2.74
C VAL A 144 3.78 -9.38 -1.84
N ALA A 145 3.72 -8.79 -0.65
CA ALA A 145 4.84 -8.77 0.30
C ALA A 145 5.32 -10.17 0.67
N ASN A 146 4.40 -11.11 0.92
CA ASN A 146 4.69 -12.48 1.30
C ASN A 146 5.28 -13.35 0.16
N LYS A 147 5.46 -12.80 -1.04
CA LYS A 147 6.25 -13.46 -2.10
C LYS A 147 7.76 -13.31 -1.90
N PHE A 148 8.18 -12.49 -0.94
CA PHE A 148 9.56 -12.23 -0.59
C PHE A 148 9.89 -12.88 0.75
N THR A 149 11.15 -13.24 0.93
CA THR A 149 11.67 -13.79 2.19
C THR A 149 12.90 -13.00 2.62
N PRO A 150 12.84 -12.25 3.74
CA PRO A 150 11.63 -11.96 4.52
C PRO A 150 10.59 -11.14 3.71
N PRO A 151 9.31 -11.12 4.13
CA PRO A 151 8.29 -10.31 3.46
C PRO A 151 8.67 -8.83 3.39
N LEU A 152 8.35 -8.17 2.28
CA LEU A 152 8.59 -6.72 2.14
C LEU A 152 7.75 -5.93 3.17
N PRO A 153 8.33 -4.91 3.82
CA PRO A 153 7.56 -4.05 4.72
C PRO A 153 6.53 -3.22 3.95
N ILE A 154 5.37 -2.98 4.54
CA ILE A 154 4.25 -2.27 3.93
C ILE A 154 3.97 -0.97 4.70
N TYR A 155 3.97 0.15 3.98
CA TYR A 155 3.62 1.46 4.52
C TYR A 155 2.42 2.04 3.77
N ALA A 156 1.22 1.86 4.32
CA ALA A 156 -0.01 2.25 3.65
C ALA A 156 -0.20 3.78 3.69
N TYR A 157 -0.40 4.38 2.51
CA TYR A 157 -0.74 5.79 2.39
C TYR A 157 -2.22 6.01 2.73
N SER A 158 -2.47 6.78 3.78
CA SER A 158 -3.81 7.25 4.16
C SER A 158 -3.88 8.76 4.09
N LYS A 159 -5.06 9.33 3.82
CA LYS A 159 -5.30 10.74 4.11
C LYS A 159 -5.83 10.88 5.53
N ILE A 160 -5.99 12.13 5.94
CA ILE A 160 -6.74 12.52 7.13
C ILE A 160 -8.09 13.18 6.77
N GLU A 161 -8.31 13.47 5.49
CA GLU A 161 -9.43 14.24 4.93
C GLU A 161 -10.03 13.54 3.70
N TYR A 162 -11.33 13.68 3.49
CA TYR A 162 -12.02 13.12 2.31
C TYR A 162 -11.64 13.86 1.04
N ASN A 163 -11.72 15.19 1.02
CA ASN A 163 -11.40 15.99 -0.15
C ASN A 163 -10.58 17.26 0.14
N PRO A 164 -9.27 17.11 0.41
CA PRO A 164 -8.38 18.23 0.73
C PRO A 164 -8.20 19.26 -0.40
N LEU A 165 -8.72 19.00 -1.61
CA LEU A 165 -8.64 19.96 -2.71
C LEU A 165 -9.83 20.92 -2.76
N LYS A 166 -10.94 20.57 -2.11
CA LYS A 166 -12.19 21.34 -2.16
C LYS A 166 -12.68 21.78 -0.78
N GLU A 167 -12.41 20.98 0.24
CA GLU A 167 -12.91 21.19 1.60
C GLU A 167 -11.75 21.50 2.53
N ILE A 168 -11.99 22.44 3.46
CA ILE A 168 -10.97 22.94 4.38
C ILE A 168 -10.89 22.16 5.70
N ALA A 169 -11.95 21.45 6.06
CA ALA A 169 -12.09 20.81 7.37
C ALA A 169 -12.98 19.54 7.33
N ASP A 170 -13.05 18.84 6.19
CA ASP A 170 -13.77 17.56 6.07
C ASP A 170 -12.84 16.36 6.34
N PHE A 171 -12.66 16.07 7.63
CA PHE A 171 -11.79 15.00 8.13
C PHE A 171 -12.50 13.65 8.19
N TYR A 172 -11.73 12.56 8.14
CA TYR A 172 -12.29 11.22 8.35
C TYR A 172 -13.00 11.11 9.69
N ASP A 173 -14.20 10.53 9.67
CA ASP A 173 -14.95 10.24 10.88
C ASP A 173 -14.29 9.14 11.72
N THR A 174 -14.89 8.81 12.87
CA THR A 174 -14.30 7.81 13.77
C THR A 174 -14.23 6.40 13.18
N ARG A 175 -15.18 5.99 12.34
CA ARG A 175 -15.20 4.66 11.73
C ARG A 175 -14.18 4.56 10.60
N ASP A 176 -14.06 5.62 9.80
CA ASP A 176 -13.10 5.70 8.70
C ASP A 176 -11.66 5.87 9.21
N LEU A 177 -11.45 6.60 10.32
CA LEU A 177 -10.16 6.59 11.03
C LEU A 177 -9.83 5.21 11.59
N CYS A 178 -10.81 4.44 12.09
CA CYS A 178 -10.54 3.07 12.52
C CYS A 178 -10.09 2.21 11.34
N SER A 179 -10.82 2.28 10.22
CA SER A 179 -10.50 1.55 8.99
C SER A 179 -9.12 1.91 8.44
N THR A 180 -8.63 3.12 8.68
CA THR A 180 -7.35 3.58 8.11
C THR A 180 -6.17 3.60 9.10
N ILE A 181 -6.43 3.36 10.40
CA ILE A 181 -5.39 3.34 11.46
C ILE A 181 -5.34 1.97 12.14
N LYS A 182 -6.48 1.52 12.70
CA LYS A 182 -6.54 0.26 13.45
C LYS A 182 -6.47 -0.94 12.52
N GLN A 183 -7.26 -0.95 11.45
CA GLN A 183 -7.33 -2.09 10.54
C GLN A 183 -5.98 -2.44 9.88
N PRO A 184 -5.13 -1.47 9.44
CA PRO A 184 -3.75 -1.78 9.06
C PRO A 184 -2.96 -2.49 10.15
N ALA A 185 -3.03 -2.00 11.39
CA ALA A 185 -2.33 -2.62 12.52
C ALA A 185 -2.87 -4.04 12.80
N ASP A 186 -4.18 -4.24 12.76
CA ASP A 186 -4.82 -5.55 12.92
C ASP A 186 -4.34 -6.54 11.84
N LEU A 187 -4.13 -6.07 10.62
CA LEU A 187 -3.63 -6.89 9.52
C LEU A 187 -2.11 -7.08 9.54
N GLY A 188 -1.38 -6.49 10.50
CA GLY A 188 0.08 -6.61 10.57
C GLY A 188 0.83 -5.78 9.53
N ILE A 189 0.25 -4.67 9.08
CA ILE A 189 0.92 -3.69 8.22
C ILE A 189 1.96 -2.92 9.04
N ASP A 190 3.16 -2.71 8.48
CA ASP A 190 4.32 -2.21 9.22
C ASP A 190 4.28 -0.70 9.52
N GLY A 191 3.45 0.05 8.79
CA GLY A 191 3.15 1.43 9.12
C GLY A 191 2.09 2.09 8.24
N ILE A 192 1.73 3.32 8.61
CA ILE A 192 0.88 4.19 7.82
C ILE A 192 1.59 5.52 7.56
N ILE A 193 1.35 6.10 6.40
CA ILE A 193 1.84 7.43 6.01
C ILE A 193 0.62 8.33 5.84
N PHE A 194 0.50 9.35 6.68
CA PHE A 194 -0.52 10.37 6.48
C PHE A 194 -0.09 11.37 5.41
N TRP A 195 -0.94 11.55 4.41
CA TRP A 195 -0.74 12.50 3.33
C TRP A 195 -1.88 13.51 3.28
N SER A 196 -1.55 14.77 3.00
CA SER A 196 -2.51 15.81 2.65
C SER A 196 -1.98 16.66 1.50
N SER A 197 -2.86 17.41 0.85
CA SER A 197 -2.49 18.31 -0.24
C SER A 197 -1.96 19.64 0.31
N SER A 198 -0.96 20.21 -0.36
CA SER A 198 -0.49 21.58 -0.11
C SER A 198 -1.49 22.66 -0.55
N ASN A 199 -2.55 22.30 -1.28
CA ASN A 199 -3.57 23.23 -1.73
C ASN A 199 -4.26 23.93 -0.55
N ASN A 200 -4.23 25.27 -0.55
CA ASN A 200 -4.78 26.12 0.52
C ASN A 200 -4.27 25.75 1.92
N MET A 201 -3.03 25.25 2.05
CA MET A 201 -2.47 24.77 3.33
C MET A 201 -2.55 25.83 4.44
N THR A 202 -2.21 27.09 4.16
CA THR A 202 -2.27 28.19 5.15
C THR A 202 -3.65 28.31 5.81
N LEU A 203 -4.73 28.11 5.04
CA LEU A 203 -6.10 28.16 5.55
C LEU A 203 -6.48 26.90 6.34
N ARG A 204 -5.89 25.76 5.98
CA ARG A 204 -6.24 24.44 6.53
C ARG A 204 -5.39 24.04 7.74
N CYS A 205 -4.20 24.63 7.90
CA CYS A 205 -3.28 24.35 8.99
C CYS A 205 -3.92 24.36 10.39
N PRO A 206 -4.74 25.36 10.78
CA PRO A 206 -5.34 25.39 12.11
C PRO A 206 -6.28 24.19 12.34
N TYR A 207 -7.07 23.82 11.34
CA TYR A 207 -7.99 22.68 11.41
C TYR A 207 -7.24 21.34 11.44
N ILE A 208 -6.20 21.20 10.62
CA ILE A 208 -5.34 20.00 10.62
C ILE A 208 -4.66 19.84 11.98
N LYS A 209 -4.10 20.93 12.54
CA LYS A 209 -3.50 20.92 13.88
C LYS A 209 -4.51 20.47 14.93
N ASP A 210 -5.68 21.09 14.95
CA ASP A 210 -6.72 20.78 15.94
C ASP A 210 -7.18 19.32 15.86
N ASN A 211 -7.44 18.83 14.65
CA ASN A 211 -7.86 17.47 14.40
C ASN A 211 -6.75 16.45 14.77
N MET A 212 -5.49 16.77 14.46
CA MET A 212 -4.35 15.92 14.82
C MET A 212 -4.15 15.85 16.35
N GLU A 213 -4.25 16.97 17.05
CA GLU A 213 -4.06 17.01 18.51
C GLU A 213 -5.20 16.33 19.26
N LYS A 214 -6.45 16.56 18.84
CA LYS A 214 -7.65 16.14 19.57
C LYS A 214 -8.24 14.81 19.11
N VAL A 215 -8.02 14.40 17.86
CA VAL A 215 -8.70 13.23 17.27
C VAL A 215 -7.71 12.17 16.78
N ILE A 216 -6.89 12.49 15.77
CA ILE A 216 -6.06 11.49 15.09
C ILE A 216 -4.89 11.05 15.98
N GLY A 217 -4.16 11.99 16.56
CA GLY A 217 -3.00 11.72 17.42
C GLY A 217 -3.33 10.80 18.59
N PRO A 218 -4.39 11.05 19.38
CA PRO A 218 -4.84 10.14 20.42
C PRO A 218 -5.13 8.72 19.89
N LYS A 219 -5.85 8.58 18.78
CA LYS A 219 -6.18 7.27 18.17
C LYS A 219 -4.93 6.51 17.73
N VAL A 220 -3.98 7.17 17.09
CA VAL A 220 -2.69 6.58 16.70
C VAL A 220 -1.91 6.11 17.93
N ARG A 221 -1.80 6.94 18.97
CA ARG A 221 -1.12 6.55 20.21
C ARG A 221 -1.77 5.34 20.88
N THR A 222 -3.10 5.30 20.90
CA THR A 222 -3.86 4.18 21.45
C THR A 222 -3.58 2.87 20.71
N ILE A 223 -3.52 2.88 19.38
CA ILE A 223 -3.21 1.67 18.61
C ILE A 223 -1.75 1.24 18.76
N ILE A 224 -0.79 2.18 18.73
CA ILE A 224 0.63 1.87 18.96
C ILE A 224 0.81 1.22 20.34
N SER A 225 0.25 1.82 21.39
CA SER A 225 0.36 1.30 22.76
C SER A 225 -0.22 -0.11 22.90
N GLN A 226 -1.38 -0.37 22.30
CA GLN A 226 -2.01 -1.69 22.36
C GLN A 226 -1.26 -2.74 21.54
N GLN A 227 -0.71 -2.39 20.37
CA GLN A 227 0.14 -3.28 19.58
C GLN A 227 1.45 -3.61 20.30
N ASP A 228 2.11 -2.61 20.91
CA ASP A 228 3.32 -2.82 21.72
C ASP A 228 3.04 -3.73 22.92
N ALA A 229 1.92 -3.51 23.62
CA ALA A 229 1.49 -4.37 24.72
C ALA A 229 1.20 -5.79 24.24
N CYS A 230 0.51 -5.94 23.11
CA CYS A 230 0.23 -7.24 22.51
C CYS A 230 1.52 -7.98 22.13
N GLY A 231 2.46 -7.31 21.45
CA GLY A 231 3.75 -7.91 21.08
C GLY A 231 4.54 -8.39 22.31
N LYS A 232 4.50 -7.65 23.41
CA LYS A 232 5.14 -8.06 24.69
C LYS A 232 4.44 -9.27 25.32
N ILE A 233 3.12 -9.22 25.44
CA ILE A 233 2.33 -10.22 26.18
C ILE A 233 2.16 -11.53 25.38
N ARG A 234 1.92 -11.43 24.07
CA ARG A 234 1.60 -12.57 23.20
C ARG A 234 2.81 -13.09 22.45
N CYS A 235 3.72 -12.22 22.04
CA CYS A 235 4.81 -12.55 21.10
C CYS A 235 6.21 -12.39 21.70
N ARG A 236 6.30 -12.21 23.02
CA ARG A 236 7.56 -12.01 23.78
C ARG A 236 8.48 -10.92 23.22
N SER A 237 7.91 -9.92 22.56
CA SER A 237 8.64 -8.87 21.81
C SER A 237 9.45 -9.38 20.60
N ASN A 238 9.27 -10.65 20.22
CA ASN A 238 9.93 -11.32 19.10
C ASN A 238 9.01 -11.47 17.88
N GLY A 239 7.92 -10.72 17.82
CA GLY A 239 6.98 -10.73 16.71
C GLY A 239 5.93 -9.65 16.82
N LYS A 240 5.15 -9.48 15.76
CA LYS A 240 4.00 -8.57 15.71
C LYS A 240 2.69 -9.33 15.90
N CYS A 241 1.72 -8.67 16.52
CA CYS A 241 0.37 -9.21 16.68
C CYS A 241 -0.46 -8.97 15.41
N VAL A 242 -1.11 -10.01 14.93
CA VAL A 242 -1.98 -9.96 13.75
C VAL A 242 -3.30 -10.65 14.07
N LEU A 243 -4.40 -10.03 13.65
CA LEU A 243 -5.74 -10.54 13.81
C LEU A 243 -6.08 -11.42 12.59
N PRO A 244 -6.28 -12.75 12.77
CA PRO A 244 -6.50 -13.66 11.65
C PRO A 244 -7.88 -13.53 11.01
N THR A 245 -8.87 -13.02 11.75
CA THR A 245 -10.27 -12.94 11.31
C THR A 245 -10.61 -11.57 10.73
N ASN A 246 -11.62 -11.54 9.85
CA ASN A 246 -12.23 -10.27 9.45
C ASN A 246 -12.89 -9.64 10.66
N THR A 247 -12.67 -8.35 10.82
CA THR A 247 -13.31 -7.55 11.87
C THR A 247 -14.33 -6.62 11.26
N THR A 248 -15.00 -5.85 12.11
CA THR A 248 -15.49 -4.54 11.72
C THR A 248 -14.72 -3.48 12.51
N CYS A 249 -14.75 -2.24 12.05
CA CYS A 249 -14.13 -1.12 12.74
C CYS A 249 -15.19 -0.32 13.50
N GLN A 250 -15.55 -0.79 14.69
CA GLN A 250 -16.52 -0.11 15.56
C GLN A 250 -15.83 0.84 16.54
N ASP A 251 -14.68 0.45 17.09
CA ASP A 251 -13.90 1.23 18.03
C ASP A 251 -12.38 1.00 17.86
N PHE A 252 -11.58 1.60 18.74
CA PHE A 252 -10.11 1.49 18.74
C PHE A 252 -9.58 0.48 19.76
N ASN A 253 -10.45 -0.38 20.32
CA ASN A 253 -10.07 -1.33 21.35
C ASN A 253 -9.55 -2.63 20.72
N MET A 254 -8.49 -3.19 21.30
CA MET A 254 -7.92 -4.46 20.90
C MET A 254 -8.15 -5.49 21.99
N ASN A 255 -8.84 -6.58 21.64
CA ASN A 255 -8.86 -7.78 22.47
C ASN A 255 -7.66 -8.65 22.10
N THR A 256 -6.57 -8.55 22.86
CA THR A 256 -5.28 -9.21 22.61
C THR A 256 -5.38 -10.74 22.48
N ASN A 257 -6.38 -11.37 23.10
CA ASN A 257 -6.59 -12.82 23.03
C ASN A 257 -7.00 -13.30 21.63
N LEU A 258 -7.52 -12.42 20.78
CA LEU A 258 -7.91 -12.76 19.41
C LEU A 258 -6.73 -12.70 18.43
N TYR A 259 -5.57 -12.20 18.84
CA TYR A 259 -4.41 -12.00 17.98
C TYR A 259 -3.47 -13.22 18.06
N LYS A 260 -2.89 -13.53 16.90
CA LYS A 260 -1.76 -14.46 16.76
C LYS A 260 -0.47 -13.67 16.55
N CYS A 261 0.66 -14.35 16.69
CA CYS A 261 1.96 -13.76 16.41
C CYS A 261 2.43 -14.06 14.99
N GLU A 262 3.01 -13.05 14.35
CA GLU A 262 3.88 -13.19 13.20
C GLU A 262 5.31 -12.86 13.66
N CYS A 263 6.14 -13.90 13.75
CA CYS A 263 7.46 -13.79 14.37
C CYS A 263 8.46 -13.03 13.51
N ASN A 264 9.35 -12.33 14.18
CA ASN A 264 10.51 -11.71 13.57
C ASN A 264 11.45 -12.79 13.03
N GLU A 265 12.30 -12.41 12.09
CA GLU A 265 13.35 -13.28 11.56
C GLU A 265 14.20 -13.86 12.70
N GLY A 266 14.48 -15.16 12.63
CA GLY A 266 15.20 -15.89 13.67
C GLY A 266 14.32 -16.44 14.80
N PHE A 267 13.02 -16.13 14.83
CA PHE A 267 12.07 -16.65 15.82
C PHE A 267 10.94 -17.45 15.19
N SER A 268 10.43 -18.44 15.92
CA SER A 268 9.30 -19.27 15.52
C SER A 268 8.46 -19.72 16.72
N GLY A 269 7.38 -20.46 16.44
CA GLY A 269 6.40 -20.89 17.44
C GLY A 269 5.18 -19.96 17.51
N GLU A 270 4.18 -20.38 18.29
CA GLU A 270 2.90 -19.65 18.43
C GLU A 270 3.08 -18.27 19.10
N ASP A 271 4.03 -18.16 20.03
CA ASP A 271 4.34 -16.96 20.82
C ASP A 271 5.74 -16.38 20.53
N CYS A 272 6.40 -16.84 19.46
CA CYS A 272 7.75 -16.43 19.06
C CYS A 272 8.83 -16.69 20.13
N SER A 273 8.66 -17.75 20.92
CA SER A 273 9.61 -18.14 21.97
C SER A 273 10.80 -18.97 21.48
N VAL A 274 10.69 -19.61 20.32
CA VAL A 274 11.73 -20.50 19.80
C VAL A 274 12.71 -19.70 18.95
N GLN A 275 13.99 -19.72 19.30
CA GLN A 275 15.06 -19.15 18.49
C GLN A 275 15.57 -20.21 17.51
N ASN A 276 15.59 -19.90 16.23
CA ASN A 276 16.01 -20.84 15.19
C ASN A 276 17.55 -20.94 15.18
N THR A 277 18.11 -22.10 15.53
CA THR A 277 19.57 -22.28 15.75
C THR A 277 20.39 -22.59 14.48
N ASP A 278 19.76 -22.72 13.31
CA ASP A 278 20.41 -23.25 12.09
C ASP A 278 20.65 -22.22 10.96
N GLY A 279 20.62 -20.92 11.26
CA GLY A 279 20.97 -19.87 10.30
C GLY A 279 22.45 -19.50 10.42
N VAL A 280 23.23 -19.77 9.36
CA VAL A 280 24.59 -19.22 9.14
C VAL A 280 24.65 -17.77 9.63
N ALA A 281 25.70 -17.43 10.38
CA ALA A 281 26.04 -16.05 10.71
C ALA A 281 26.33 -15.27 9.40
N VAL A 282 25.27 -14.78 8.77
CA VAL A 282 25.37 -13.76 7.73
C VAL A 282 25.67 -12.47 8.47
N ALA A 283 26.68 -11.74 7.99
CA ALA A 283 27.09 -10.44 8.50
C ALA A 283 25.87 -9.56 8.85
N PRO A 284 25.92 -8.73 9.92
CA PRO A 284 24.77 -7.97 10.38
C PRO A 284 24.31 -6.99 9.29
N GLN A 285 23.41 -7.44 8.42
CA GLN A 285 22.65 -6.61 7.52
C GLN A 285 21.36 -6.27 8.24
N ARG A 286 21.45 -5.13 8.93
CA ARG A 286 20.36 -4.29 9.40
C ARG A 286 19.31 -5.04 10.21
N SER A 287 19.66 -5.21 11.50
CA SER A 287 18.69 -4.84 12.52
C SER A 287 18.26 -3.39 12.22
N GLY A 288 17.18 -3.24 11.45
CA GLY A 288 16.20 -2.28 11.86
C GLY A 288 15.90 -2.66 13.29
N ARG A 289 16.53 -1.97 14.27
CA ARG A 289 15.82 -1.72 15.53
C ARG A 289 14.38 -1.52 15.12
N SER A 290 13.45 -2.20 15.77
CA SER A 290 12.05 -1.77 15.78
C SER A 290 12.12 -0.26 15.99
N ALA A 291 12.06 0.45 14.88
CA ALA A 291 12.02 1.87 14.89
C ALA A 291 10.58 1.99 15.28
N THR A 292 10.36 2.18 16.59
CA THR A 292 9.28 3.02 17.03
C THR A 292 9.43 4.28 16.19
N LEU A 293 8.85 4.27 14.99
CA LEU A 293 8.98 5.34 14.03
C LEU A 293 8.03 6.40 14.57
N LYS A 294 8.51 7.11 15.60
CA LYS A 294 7.96 8.38 16.09
C LYS A 294 8.18 9.48 15.04
N ARG A 295 7.98 9.18 13.76
CA ARG A 295 8.08 10.15 12.67
C ARG A 295 6.89 9.95 11.75
N VAL A 296 5.86 10.76 12.00
CA VAL A 296 5.02 11.29 10.94
C VAL A 296 5.98 11.99 9.98
N ILE A 297 6.29 11.35 8.85
CA ILE A 297 7.01 12.02 7.78
C ILE A 297 5.99 12.94 7.11
N HIS A 298 6.00 14.21 7.52
CA HIS A 298 5.30 15.26 6.81
C HIS A 298 6.10 15.52 5.53
N LEU A 299 5.63 15.01 4.39
CA LEU A 299 6.08 15.51 3.10
C LEU A 299 5.36 16.83 2.87
N SER A 300 6.14 17.91 2.99
CA SER A 300 5.77 19.31 2.70
C SER A 300 5.49 19.53 1.22
#